data_AF-A0A379S891-F1
#
_entry.id   AF-A0A379S891-F1
#
_cell.length_a   1.000
_cell.length_b   1.000
_cell.length_c   1.000
_cell.angle_alpha   90.00
_cell.angle_beta   90.00
_cell.angle_gamma   90.00
#
_symmetry.space_group_name_H-M   'P 1'
#
loop_
_entity.id
_entity.type
_entity.pdbx_description
1 polymer ?
#
loop_
_entity_poly.entity_id
_entity_poly.type
_entity_poly.pdbx_seq_one_letter_code
_entity_poly.pdbx_strand_id
1 'polypeptide(L)'
;MLIIGENRMSNLAVCLSAAAKFLLSEQEAIDVITHCIRTVHENWAEVCREASLSEVDRNFLWGRVFLNPFIFEGTPEAIVRNVPVNSP
;
A
#
# COMPACT_ATOMS: atom_id res chain seq x y z
N MET A 1 -14.77 3.05 -0.45
CA MET A 1 -14.60 3.75 0.83
C MET A 1 -14.51 5.24 0.54
N LEU A 2 -15.21 6.12 1.27
CA LEU A 2 -15.19 7.57 1.07
C LEU A 2 -14.37 8.21 2.19
N ILE A 3 -13.11 8.50 1.92
CA ILE A 3 -12.17 9.02 2.95
C ILE A 3 -12.06 10.54 2.85
N ILE A 4 -12.21 11.11 1.65
CA ILE A 4 -12.24 12.56 1.42
C ILE A 4 -13.25 12.94 0.33
N GLY A 5 -14.24 13.76 0.71
CA GLY A 5 -15.33 14.17 -0.19
C GLY A 5 -16.02 12.98 -0.86
N GLU A 6 -16.31 13.13 -2.16
CA GLU A 6 -16.89 12.08 -3.02
C GLU A 6 -15.82 11.23 -3.73
N ASN A 7 -14.54 11.31 -3.32
CA ASN A 7 -13.48 10.56 -3.97
C ASN A 7 -13.53 9.08 -3.57
N ARG A 8 -13.80 8.22 -4.54
CA ARG A 8 -13.92 6.76 -4.38
C ARG A 8 -12.64 5.99 -4.70
N MET A 9 -11.60 6.69 -5.16
CA MET A 9 -10.33 6.06 -5.48
C MET A 9 -9.66 5.59 -4.19
N SER A 10 -9.38 4.30 -4.12
CA SER A 10 -8.69 3.67 -2.97
C SER A 10 -7.19 3.63 -3.25
N ASN A 11 -6.57 4.80 -3.41
CA ASN A 11 -5.13 4.97 -3.65
C ASN A 11 -4.46 5.79 -2.54
N LEU A 12 -3.14 5.74 -2.48
CA LEU A 12 -2.34 6.34 -1.41
C LEU A 12 -2.37 7.87 -1.45
N ALA A 13 -2.51 8.48 -2.63
CA ALA A 13 -2.69 9.93 -2.77
C ALA A 13 -3.95 10.42 -2.04
N VAL A 14 -5.06 9.69 -2.18
CA VAL A 14 -6.31 9.99 -1.45
C VAL A 14 -6.12 9.81 0.06
N CYS A 15 -5.47 8.73 0.50
CA CYS A 15 -5.16 8.53 1.91
C CYS A 15 -4.30 9.68 2.47
N LEU A 16 -3.30 10.13 1.73
CA LEU A 16 -2.42 11.23 2.14
C LEU A 16 -3.18 12.56 2.26
N SER A 17 -4.06 12.86 1.30
CA SER A 17 -4.92 14.06 1.38
C SER A 17 -5.86 14.05 2.60
N ALA A 18 -6.14 12.87 3.16
CA ALA A 18 -6.95 12.72 4.35
C ALA A 18 -6.14 12.76 5.66
N ALA A 19 -4.80 12.85 5.62
CA ALA A 19 -3.92 12.78 6.79
C ALA A 19 -4.32 13.74 7.91
N ALA A 20 -4.67 14.99 7.57
CA ALA A 20 -5.09 16.00 8.54
C ALA A 20 -6.35 15.60 9.33
N LYS A 21 -7.23 14.77 8.78
CA LYS A 21 -8.42 14.25 9.48
C LYS A 21 -8.06 13.28 10.61
N PHE A 22 -6.87 12.70 10.54
CA PHE A 22 -6.32 11.77 11.54
C PHE A 22 -5.28 12.45 12.44
N LEU A 23 -5.19 13.78 12.39
CA LEU A 23 -4.21 14.57 13.16
C LEU A 23 -2.75 14.20 12.84
N LEU A 24 -2.49 13.68 11.64
CA LEU A 24 -1.16 13.40 11.15
C LEU A 24 -0.67 14.56 10.28
N SER A 25 0.59 14.94 10.46
CA SER A 25 1.32 15.70 9.45
C SER A 25 1.48 14.87 8.18
N GLU A 26 1.75 15.54 7.06
CA GLU A 26 2.01 14.86 5.79
C GLU A 26 3.20 13.89 5.90
N GLN A 27 4.27 14.29 6.61
CA GLN A 27 5.44 13.44 6.81
C GLN A 27 5.11 12.20 7.65
N GLU A 28 4.38 12.34 8.76
CA GLU A 28 3.96 11.20 9.56
C GLU A 28 3.08 10.24 8.76
N ALA A 29 2.18 10.75 7.93
CA ALA A 29 1.36 9.93 7.06
C ALA A 29 2.21 9.19 6.00
N ILE A 30 3.20 9.85 5.40
CA ILE A 30 4.16 9.22 4.49
C ILE A 30 4.93 8.10 5.19
N ASP A 31 5.40 8.33 6.42
CA ASP A 31 6.17 7.36 7.19
C ASP A 31 5.32 6.13 7.53
N VAL A 32 4.07 6.33 7.95
CA VAL A 32 3.10 5.24 8.21
C VAL A 32 2.82 4.44 6.95
N ILE A 33 2.51 5.11 5.82
CA ILE A 33 2.24 4.44 4.54
C ILE A 33 3.45 3.60 4.12
N THR A 34 4.65 4.18 4.19
CA THR A 34 5.90 3.52 3.80
C THR A 34 6.16 2.30 4.69
N HIS A 35 5.97 2.44 6.01
CA HIS A 35 6.12 1.34 6.95
C HIS A 35 5.14 0.20 6.67
N CYS A 36 3.86 0.51 6.42
CA CYS A 36 2.85 -0.49 6.08
C CYS A 36 3.22 -1.27 4.82
N ILE A 37 3.64 -0.58 3.76
CA ILE A 37 4.00 -1.23 2.50
C ILE A 37 5.22 -2.15 2.69
N ARG A 38 6.25 -1.66 3.38
CA ARG A 38 7.44 -2.46 3.70
C ARG A 38 7.06 -3.70 4.50
N THR A 39 6.20 -3.56 5.51
CA THR A 39 5.75 -4.67 6.35
C THR A 39 5.00 -5.73 5.53
N VAL A 40 4.09 -5.31 4.64
CA VAL A 40 3.39 -6.24 3.74
C VAL A 40 4.38 -7.00 2.85
N HIS A 41 5.37 -6.30 2.29
CA HIS A 41 6.38 -6.91 1.45
C HIS A 41 7.28 -7.90 2.22
N GLU A 42 7.80 -7.52 3.38
CA GLU A 42 8.69 -8.36 4.20
C GLU A 42 8.00 -9.63 4.70
N ASN A 43 6.70 -9.57 4.97
CA ASN A 43 5.95 -10.69 5.56
C ASN A 43 5.15 -11.50 4.54
N TRP A 44 5.13 -11.10 3.26
CA TRP A 44 4.28 -11.72 2.24
C TRP A 44 4.48 -13.24 2.15
N ALA A 45 5.73 -13.68 2.00
CA ALA A 45 6.06 -15.09 1.84
C ALA A 45 5.64 -15.91 3.08
N GLU A 46 5.89 -15.39 4.27
CA GLU A 46 5.59 -16.09 5.52
C GLU A 46 4.09 -16.18 5.80
N VAL A 47 3.35 -15.09 5.61
CA VAL A 47 1.89 -15.08 5.76
C VAL A 47 1.23 -16.01 4.74
N CYS A 48 1.70 -16.02 3.49
CA CYS A 48 1.20 -16.97 2.49
C CYS A 48 1.46 -18.43 2.89
N ARG A 49 2.63 -18.71 3.48
CA ARG A 49 2.97 -20.04 3.99
C ARG A 49 2.04 -20.46 5.13
N GLU A 50 1.82 -19.58 6.10
CA GLU A 50 0.90 -19.83 7.22
C GLU A 50 -0.53 -20.06 6.76
N ALA A 51 -0.98 -19.28 5.78
CA ALA A 51 -2.30 -19.42 5.17
C ALA A 51 -2.41 -20.58 4.16
N SER A 52 -1.34 -21.38 3.97
CA SER A 52 -1.29 -22.52 3.05
C SER A 52 -1.62 -22.17 1.59
N LEU A 53 -1.22 -20.98 1.13
CA LEU A 53 -1.36 -20.59 -0.27
C LEU A 53 -0.36 -21.36 -1.14
N SER A 54 -0.81 -21.80 -2.31
CA SER A 54 0.10 -22.32 -3.32
C SER A 54 1.00 -21.21 -3.87
N GLU A 55 2.14 -21.60 -4.45
CA GLU A 55 3.01 -20.65 -5.15
C GLU A 55 2.29 -19.92 -6.28
N VAL A 56 1.39 -20.62 -6.98
CA VAL A 56 0.56 -20.06 -8.05
C VAL A 56 -0.37 -18.97 -7.50
N ASP A 57 -1.06 -19.24 -6.39
CA ASP A 57 -1.96 -18.26 -5.77
C ASP A 57 -1.20 -17.05 -5.23
N ARG A 58 -0.06 -17.27 -4.58
CA ARG A 58 0.82 -16.20 -4.12
C ARG A 58 1.23 -15.26 -5.26
N ASN A 59 1.72 -15.84 -6.36
CA ASN A 59 2.16 -15.06 -7.52
C ASN A 59 0.98 -14.38 -8.24
N PHE A 60 -0.22 -14.97 -8.19
CA PHE A 60 -1.42 -14.39 -8.76
C PHE A 60 -1.91 -13.18 -7.97
N LEU A 61 -1.98 -13.30 -6.64
CA LEU A 61 -2.49 -12.26 -5.74
C LEU A 61 -1.56 -11.05 -5.66
N TRP A 62 -0.25 -11.26 -5.71
CA TRP A 62 0.74 -10.19 -5.68
C TRP A 62 0.66 -9.28 -6.92
N GLY A 63 0.70 -7.96 -6.70
CA GLY A 63 0.60 -6.95 -7.76
C GLY A 63 -0.79 -6.81 -8.41
N ARG A 64 -1.75 -7.68 -8.06
CA ARG A 64 -3.15 -7.61 -8.54
C ARG A 64 -4.11 -7.23 -7.42
N VAL A 65 -4.05 -7.97 -6.32
CA VAL A 65 -4.88 -7.76 -5.13
C VAL A 65 -4.07 -7.00 -4.09
N PHE A 66 -2.85 -7.47 -3.80
CA PHE A 66 -1.93 -6.82 -2.87
C PHE A 66 -0.91 -5.96 -3.62
N LEU A 67 -0.65 -4.77 -3.10
CA LEU A 67 0.27 -3.78 -3.69
C LEU A 67 0.04 -3.58 -5.21
N ASN A 68 -1.23 -3.54 -5.62
CA ASN A 68 -1.59 -3.25 -7.01
C ASN A 68 -1.01 -1.89 -7.44
N PRO A 69 -0.35 -1.77 -8.62
CA PRO A 69 0.24 -0.52 -9.09
C PRO A 69 -0.70 0.69 -9.03
N PHE A 70 -2.01 0.49 -9.19
CA PHE A 70 -3.03 1.56 -9.10
C PHE A 70 -3.02 2.28 -7.75
N ILE A 71 -2.65 1.62 -6.64
CA ILE A 71 -2.63 2.28 -5.33
C ILE A 71 -1.58 3.41 -5.27
N PHE A 72 -0.58 3.38 -6.15
CA PHE A 72 0.49 4.38 -6.21
C PHE A 72 0.16 5.55 -7.14
N GLU A 73 -0.95 5.51 -7.88
CA GLU A 73 -1.32 6.58 -8.81
C GLU A 73 -1.49 7.92 -8.08
N GLY A 74 -0.82 8.97 -8.60
CA GLY A 74 -0.84 10.32 -8.02
C GLY A 74 -0.10 10.46 -6.68
N THR A 75 0.63 9.43 -6.24
CA THR A 75 1.34 9.43 -4.95
C THR A 75 2.67 10.18 -5.05
N PRO A 76 3.08 10.96 -4.03
CA PRO A 76 4.39 11.64 -4.05
C PRO A 76 5.57 10.69 -4.24
N GLU A 77 6.62 11.17 -4.90
CA GLU A 77 7.86 10.40 -5.13
C GLU A 77 8.49 9.86 -3.84
N ALA A 78 8.31 10.56 -2.72
CA ALA A 78 8.81 10.15 -1.41
C ALA A 78 8.30 8.75 -0.99
N ILE A 79 7.09 8.37 -1.40
CA ILE A 79 6.57 7.02 -1.12
C ILE A 79 7.09 6.02 -2.16
N VAL A 80 7.08 6.40 -3.44
CA VAL A 80 7.45 5.50 -4.55
C VAL A 80 8.93 5.09 -4.50
N ARG A 81 9.84 6.00 -4.11
CA ARG A 81 11.29 5.71 -4.02
C ARG A 81 11.65 4.80 -2.85
N ASN A 82 10.84 4.79 -1.79
CA ASN A 82 11.11 4.07 -0.55
C ASN A 82 10.45 2.68 -0.49
N VAL A 83 9.78 2.28 -1.57
CA VAL A 83 9.02 1.03 -1.63
C VAL A 83 9.58 0.14 -2.75
N PRO A 84 9.82 -1.15 -2.48
CA PRO A 84 10.08 -2.13 -3.54
C PRO A 84 8.82 -2.31 -4.39
N VAL A 85 8.78 -1.65 -5.55
CA VAL A 85 7.59 -1.66 -6.45
C VAL A 85 7.47 -2.99 -7.21
N ASN A 86 8.51 -3.83 -7.23
CA ASN A 86 8.49 -5.11 -7.95
C ASN A 86 9.35 -6.19 -7.26
N SER A 87 8.71 -7.04 -6.45
CA SER A 87 9.03 -8.47 -6.23
C SER A 87 7.98 -9.12 -5.31
N PRO A 88 7.42 -10.30 -5.64
CA PRO A 88 6.88 -11.23 -4.64
C PRO A 88 7.97 -12.07 -3.95
#